data_AF-A0A6Y3ECK7-F1
#
_entry.id   AF-A0A6Y3ECK7-F1
#
_cell.length_a   1.000
_cell.length_b   1.000
_cell.length_c   1.000
_cell.angle_alpha   90.00
_cell.angle_beta   90.00
_cell.angle_gamma   90.00
#
_symmetry.space_group_name_H-M   'P 1'
#
loop_
_entity.id
_entity.type
_entity.pdbx_description
1 polymer ?
#
loop_
_entity_poly.entity_id
_entity_poly.type
_entity_poly.pdbx_seq_one_letter_code
_entity_poly.pdbx_strand_id
1 'polypeptide(L)'
;MKKTDTLPVTLSALLQEYSIAEGIQMAEQQVRENPAKALCRHSLFQLLCVAGDWSRALHQLQLCARMEANYTQEARLYRELVRCEMFRHTVFQGEQRPGFLLPQPVWVESLLAALACHDDTGEVDKHRNTALEAITDTGGQWNGGAFDWASDSDSRLGPVLELVTGGVYIWLPFSQIRSLESPQPARLTDLLWKPVNITLVNGDTHGAWLFTRYSGSESASDALRLCRETAWQDGPGETTVRALGQKVWLTSHGDISLLDMAHCTFHAQENDGA
;
A
#
# COMPACT_ATOMS: atom_id res chain seq x y z
N MET A 1 -34.73 -7.35 16.94
CA MET A 1 -34.81 -6.02 16.28
C MET A 1 -34.48 -6.25 14.82
N LYS A 2 -35.45 -6.08 13.90
CA LYS A 2 -35.21 -6.28 12.46
C LYS A 2 -34.26 -5.17 11.98
N LYS A 3 -32.98 -5.49 11.81
CA LYS A 3 -32.06 -4.64 11.05
C LYS A 3 -32.60 -4.60 9.63
N THR A 4 -33.06 -3.43 9.19
CA THR A 4 -33.48 -3.18 7.82
C THR A 4 -32.36 -3.55 6.87
N ASP A 5 -32.61 -4.46 5.92
CA ASP A 5 -31.64 -4.98 4.93
C ASP A 5 -31.11 -3.93 3.94
N THR A 6 -31.40 -2.65 4.16
CA THR A 6 -30.85 -1.54 3.39
C THR A 6 -29.43 -1.24 3.88
N LEU A 7 -28.44 -1.51 3.02
CA LEU A 7 -27.05 -1.09 3.24
C LEU A 7 -26.99 0.43 3.57
N PRO A 8 -26.13 0.86 4.50
CA PRO A 8 -25.86 2.27 4.74
C PRO A 8 -25.45 2.98 3.45
N VAL A 9 -25.70 4.30 3.37
CA VAL A 9 -25.41 5.12 2.19
C VAL A 9 -23.93 5.04 1.77
N THR A 10 -23.02 4.69 2.69
CA THR A 10 -21.60 4.46 2.41
C THR A 10 -21.10 3.14 3.03
N LEU A 11 -20.15 2.48 2.36
CA LEU A 11 -19.49 1.27 2.87
C LEU A 11 -18.71 1.54 4.17
N SER A 12 -18.20 2.76 4.35
CA SER A 12 -17.50 3.14 5.58
C SER A 12 -18.43 3.06 6.80
N ALA A 13 -19.64 3.60 6.69
CA ALA A 13 -20.64 3.51 7.76
C ALA A 13 -21.04 2.06 8.06
N LEU A 14 -21.16 1.21 7.03
CA LEU A 14 -21.38 -0.23 7.23
C LEU A 14 -20.27 -0.86 8.08
N LEU A 15 -19.02 -0.56 7.77
CA LEU A 15 -17.88 -1.17 8.46
C LEU A 15 -17.62 -0.56 9.85
N GLN A 16 -18.35 0.47 10.27
CA GLN A 16 -18.37 0.94 11.66
C GLN A 16 -19.26 0.05 12.54
N GLU A 17 -20.32 -0.53 11.99
CA GLU A 17 -21.31 -1.31 12.73
C GLU A 17 -21.14 -2.84 12.56
N TYR A 18 -20.51 -3.26 11.47
CA TYR A 18 -20.40 -4.67 11.08
C TYR A 18 -18.95 -5.04 10.79
N SER A 19 -18.63 -6.32 11.01
CA SER A 19 -17.37 -6.91 10.53
C SER A 19 -17.33 -6.92 9.00
N ILE A 20 -16.14 -7.08 8.44
CA ILE A 20 -15.95 -7.20 6.98
C ILE A 20 -16.72 -8.41 6.45
N ALA A 21 -16.71 -9.52 7.19
CA ALA A 21 -17.42 -10.74 6.81
C ALA A 21 -18.94 -10.53 6.74
N GLU A 22 -19.52 -9.89 7.76
CA GLU A 22 -20.95 -9.53 7.75
C GLU A 22 -21.27 -8.55 6.61
N GLY A 23 -20.41 -7.55 6.39
CA GLY A 23 -20.56 -6.60 5.29
C GLY A 23 -20.58 -7.29 3.92
N ILE A 24 -19.70 -8.27 3.70
CA ILE A 24 -19.68 -9.10 2.48
C ILE A 24 -20.99 -9.87 2.34
N GLN A 25 -21.47 -10.55 3.40
CA GLN A 25 -22.73 -11.30 3.35
C GLN A 25 -23.92 -10.41 3.00
N MET A 26 -23.98 -9.21 3.59
CA MET A 26 -25.02 -8.23 3.28
C MET A 26 -24.93 -7.74 1.82
N ALA A 27 -23.72 -7.47 1.33
CA ALA A 27 -23.53 -7.06 -0.07
C ALA A 27 -23.86 -8.19 -1.06
N GLU A 28 -23.56 -9.45 -0.73
CA GLU A 28 -23.97 -10.61 -1.52
C GLU A 28 -25.49 -10.75 -1.59
N GLN A 29 -26.19 -10.56 -0.46
CA GLN A 29 -27.64 -10.54 -0.44
C GLN A 29 -28.20 -9.44 -1.34
N GLN A 30 -27.63 -8.23 -1.29
CA GLN A 30 -28.05 -7.13 -2.15
C GLN A 30 -27.84 -7.40 -3.64
N VAL A 31 -26.75 -8.08 -4.02
CA VAL A 31 -26.55 -8.55 -5.40
C VAL A 31 -27.58 -9.60 -5.81
N ARG A 32 -27.99 -10.50 -4.90
CA ARG A 32 -29.05 -11.50 -5.18
C ARG A 32 -30.42 -10.86 -5.38
N GLU A 33 -30.75 -9.84 -4.58
CA GLU A 33 -32.02 -9.12 -4.67
C GLU A 33 -32.07 -8.18 -5.87
N ASN A 34 -30.92 -7.62 -6.27
CA ASN A 34 -30.82 -6.61 -7.31
C ASN A 34 -29.75 -6.97 -8.38
N PRO A 35 -29.83 -8.13 -9.06
CA PRO A 35 -28.75 -8.63 -9.91
C PRO A 35 -28.44 -7.76 -11.14
N ALA A 36 -29.38 -6.90 -11.53
CA ALA A 36 -29.29 -5.96 -12.64
C ALA A 36 -28.72 -4.58 -12.25
N LYS A 37 -28.45 -4.31 -10.96
CA LYS A 37 -27.82 -3.05 -10.50
C LYS A 37 -26.31 -3.24 -10.38
N ALA A 38 -25.51 -2.60 -11.26
CA ALA A 38 -24.06 -2.74 -11.22
C ALA A 38 -23.46 -2.22 -9.89
N LEU A 39 -24.05 -1.17 -9.32
CA LEU A 39 -23.60 -0.59 -8.05
C LEU A 39 -23.58 -1.59 -6.87
N CYS A 40 -24.52 -2.54 -6.82
CA CYS A 40 -24.53 -3.58 -5.80
C CYS A 40 -23.29 -4.49 -5.92
N ARG A 41 -22.90 -4.84 -7.16
CA ARG A 41 -21.71 -5.64 -7.43
C ARG A 41 -20.43 -4.86 -7.19
N HIS A 42 -20.42 -3.56 -7.52
CA HIS A 42 -19.28 -2.67 -7.25
C HIS A 42 -19.03 -2.54 -5.74
N SER A 43 -20.08 -2.41 -4.94
CA SER A 43 -20.00 -2.40 -3.48
C SER A 43 -19.40 -3.69 -2.93
N LEU A 44 -19.85 -4.84 -3.43
CA LEU A 44 -19.29 -6.15 -3.08
C LEU A 44 -17.81 -6.28 -3.50
N PHE A 45 -17.45 -5.80 -4.69
CA PHE A 45 -16.06 -5.76 -5.17
C PHE A 45 -15.14 -5.04 -4.17
N GLN A 46 -15.53 -3.85 -3.71
CA GLN A 46 -14.70 -3.08 -2.77
C GLN A 46 -14.49 -3.82 -1.44
N LEU A 47 -15.53 -4.43 -0.89
CA LEU A 47 -15.44 -5.22 0.35
C LEU A 47 -14.53 -6.46 0.18
N LEU A 48 -14.64 -7.15 -0.96
CA LEU A 48 -13.79 -8.29 -1.29
C LEU A 48 -12.32 -7.89 -1.44
N CYS A 49 -12.02 -6.70 -1.99
CA CYS A 49 -10.66 -6.16 -2.01
C CYS A 49 -10.10 -5.98 -0.60
N VAL A 50 -10.86 -5.36 0.32
CA VAL A 50 -10.40 -5.20 1.71
C VAL A 50 -10.12 -6.55 2.36
N ALA A 51 -10.97 -7.55 2.11
CA ALA A 51 -10.80 -8.90 2.63
C ALA A 51 -9.66 -9.71 1.96
N GLY A 52 -9.04 -9.19 0.90
CA GLY A 52 -8.02 -9.91 0.14
C GLY A 52 -8.55 -11.02 -0.78
N ASP A 53 -9.87 -11.07 -1.03
CA ASP A 53 -10.47 -12.05 -1.93
C ASP A 53 -10.40 -11.57 -3.38
N TRP A 54 -9.17 -11.55 -3.90
CA TRP A 54 -8.81 -10.97 -5.19
C TRP A 54 -9.59 -11.55 -6.37
N SER A 55 -9.75 -12.88 -6.39
CA SER A 55 -10.43 -13.58 -7.48
C SER A 55 -11.92 -13.19 -7.52
N ARG A 56 -12.62 -13.23 -6.37
CA ARG A 56 -14.03 -12.83 -6.33
C ARG A 56 -14.19 -11.32 -6.58
N ALA A 57 -13.28 -10.49 -6.07
CA ALA A 57 -13.31 -9.05 -6.31
C ALA A 57 -13.24 -8.72 -7.81
N LEU A 58 -12.23 -9.24 -8.52
CA LEU A 58 -12.06 -9.02 -9.95
C LEU A 58 -13.24 -9.57 -10.77
N HIS A 59 -13.79 -10.72 -10.36
CA HIS A 59 -14.98 -11.27 -11.01
C HIS A 59 -16.19 -10.33 -10.90
N GLN A 60 -16.48 -9.78 -9.72
CA GLN A 60 -17.59 -8.84 -9.54
C GLN A 60 -17.39 -7.56 -10.36
N LEU A 61 -16.18 -7.01 -10.38
CA LEU A 61 -15.88 -5.80 -11.15
C LEU A 61 -15.97 -6.05 -12.66
N GLN A 62 -15.55 -7.23 -13.14
CA GLN A 62 -15.73 -7.60 -14.54
C GLN A 62 -17.20 -7.72 -14.93
N LEU A 63 -18.05 -8.24 -14.05
CA LEU A 63 -19.50 -8.25 -14.28
C LEU A 63 -20.07 -6.81 -14.31
N CYS A 64 -19.60 -5.91 -13.44
CA CYS A 64 -19.99 -4.49 -13.49
C CYS A 64 -19.69 -3.88 -14.87
N ALA A 65 -18.47 -4.09 -15.39
CA ALA A 65 -18.06 -3.57 -16.70
C ALA A 65 -18.84 -4.15 -17.88
N ARG A 66 -19.43 -5.34 -17.76
CA ARG A 66 -20.34 -5.89 -18.77
C ARG A 66 -21.74 -5.27 -18.71
N MET A 67 -22.15 -4.81 -17.53
CA MET A 67 -23.46 -4.20 -17.30
C MET A 67 -23.47 -2.72 -17.66
N GLU A 68 -22.44 -1.98 -17.25
CA GLU A 68 -22.32 -0.55 -17.49
C GLU A 68 -20.89 -0.21 -17.95
N ALA A 69 -20.78 0.48 -19.08
CA ALA A 69 -19.49 0.73 -19.74
C ALA A 69 -18.54 1.64 -18.94
N ASN A 70 -19.07 2.47 -18.04
CA ASN A 70 -18.32 3.33 -17.13
C ASN A 70 -17.32 2.57 -16.22
N TYR A 71 -17.60 1.31 -15.88
CA TYR A 71 -16.69 0.48 -15.09
C TYR A 71 -15.54 -0.15 -15.90
N THR A 72 -15.52 -0.01 -17.23
CA THR A 72 -14.53 -0.69 -18.07
C THR A 72 -13.09 -0.27 -17.73
N GLN A 73 -12.86 1.03 -17.55
CA GLN A 73 -11.53 1.54 -17.22
C GLN A 73 -11.13 1.15 -15.80
N GLU A 74 -12.07 1.21 -14.85
CA GLU A 74 -11.86 0.78 -13.47
C GLU A 74 -11.50 -0.72 -13.40
N ALA A 75 -12.20 -1.57 -14.16
CA ALA A 75 -11.91 -3.00 -14.25
C ALA A 75 -10.50 -3.32 -14.77
N ARG A 76 -9.99 -2.52 -15.72
CA ARG A 76 -8.62 -2.65 -16.22
C ARG A 76 -7.61 -2.27 -15.14
N LEU A 77 -7.81 -1.11 -14.51
CA LEU A 77 -6.95 -0.60 -13.45
C LEU A 77 -6.84 -1.58 -12.27
N TYR A 78 -7.96 -2.01 -11.69
CA TYR A 78 -7.92 -2.86 -10.50
C TYR A 78 -7.36 -4.26 -10.80
N ARG A 79 -7.50 -4.76 -12.02
CA ARG A 79 -6.82 -6.00 -12.43
C ARG A 79 -5.30 -5.84 -12.38
N GLU A 80 -4.78 -4.68 -12.77
CA GLU A 80 -3.34 -4.38 -12.68
C GLU A 80 -2.90 -4.18 -11.23
N LEU A 81 -3.65 -3.43 -10.42
CA LEU A 81 -3.37 -3.23 -9.00
C LEU A 81 -3.35 -4.55 -8.22
N VAL A 82 -4.35 -5.41 -8.42
CA VAL A 82 -4.42 -6.74 -7.79
C VAL A 82 -3.27 -7.63 -8.25
N ARG A 83 -2.88 -7.59 -9.53
CA ARG A 83 -1.70 -8.32 -10.00
C ARG A 83 -0.43 -7.84 -9.30
N CYS A 84 -0.28 -6.54 -9.11
CA CYS A 84 0.86 -5.96 -8.39
C CYS A 84 0.82 -6.29 -6.90
N GLU A 85 -0.35 -6.39 -6.28
CA GLU A 85 -0.53 -6.85 -4.89
C GLU A 85 -0.01 -8.29 -4.71
N MET A 86 -0.35 -9.18 -5.64
CA MET A 86 0.12 -10.58 -5.62
C MET A 86 1.63 -10.66 -5.87
N PHE A 87 2.17 -9.87 -6.80
CA PHE A 87 3.60 -9.78 -7.06
C PHE A 87 4.37 -9.15 -5.88
N ARG A 88 3.78 -8.15 -5.22
CA ARG A 88 4.35 -7.56 -4.01
C ARG A 88 4.56 -8.63 -2.94
N HIS A 89 3.60 -9.54 -2.77
CA HIS A 89 3.73 -10.63 -1.81
C HIS A 89 4.96 -11.49 -2.08
N THR A 90 5.20 -11.92 -3.33
CA THR A 90 6.35 -12.76 -3.70
C THR A 90 7.69 -12.03 -3.51
N VAL A 91 7.73 -10.70 -3.72
CA VAL A 91 8.93 -9.88 -3.40
C VAL A 91 9.24 -9.94 -1.90
N PHE A 92 8.24 -9.79 -1.04
CA PHE A 92 8.42 -9.88 0.41
C PHE A 92 8.74 -11.30 0.92
N GLN A 93 8.51 -12.33 0.11
CA GLN A 93 8.99 -13.70 0.36
C GLN A 93 10.42 -13.93 -0.16
N GLY A 94 11.05 -12.93 -0.79
CA GLY A 94 12.39 -13.06 -1.37
C GLY A 94 12.44 -13.80 -2.71
N GLU A 95 11.29 -14.14 -3.29
CA GLU A 95 11.20 -14.95 -4.52
C GLU A 95 11.41 -14.13 -5.79
N GLN A 96 11.05 -12.84 -5.73
CA GLN A 96 11.08 -11.92 -6.87
C GLN A 96 11.65 -10.57 -6.45
N ARG A 97 11.99 -9.74 -7.45
CA ARG A 97 12.52 -8.39 -7.24
C ARG A 97 11.54 -7.34 -7.78
N PRO A 98 11.41 -6.18 -7.10
CA PRO A 98 10.60 -5.07 -7.59
C PRO A 98 11.24 -4.43 -8.83
N GLY A 99 10.45 -3.63 -9.56
CA GLY A 99 11.01 -2.72 -10.55
C GLY A 99 11.52 -1.42 -9.91
N PHE A 100 12.22 -0.63 -10.71
CA PHE A 100 12.81 0.66 -10.32
C PHE A 100 12.59 1.70 -11.42
N LEU A 101 12.40 2.96 -11.04
CA LEU A 101 12.29 4.08 -11.99
C LEU A 101 13.65 4.70 -12.33
N LEU A 102 14.58 4.68 -11.37
CA LEU A 102 15.94 5.19 -11.50
C LEU A 102 16.94 4.14 -10.99
N PRO A 103 18.24 4.24 -11.34
CA PRO A 103 19.27 3.38 -10.78
C PRO A 103 19.23 3.39 -9.24
N GLN A 104 19.14 2.21 -8.64
CA GLN A 104 18.97 2.07 -7.19
C GLN A 104 20.25 2.46 -6.42
N PRO A 105 20.12 3.12 -5.25
CA PRO A 105 21.22 3.25 -4.29
C PRO A 105 21.75 1.87 -3.88
N VAL A 106 23.03 1.80 -3.53
CA VAL A 106 23.72 0.53 -3.22
C VAL A 106 23.07 -0.27 -2.09
N TRP A 107 22.51 0.41 -1.09
CA TRP A 107 21.87 -0.22 0.08
C TRP A 107 20.59 -0.98 -0.26
N VAL A 108 19.91 -0.65 -1.38
CA VAL A 108 18.67 -1.34 -1.79
C VAL A 108 18.94 -2.81 -2.07
N GLU A 109 20.09 -3.12 -2.68
CA GLU A 109 20.48 -4.49 -2.98
C GLU A 109 20.64 -5.31 -1.70
N SER A 110 21.21 -4.72 -0.64
CA SER A 110 21.37 -5.36 0.66
C SER A 110 20.01 -5.63 1.33
N LEU A 111 19.03 -4.74 1.21
CA LEU A 111 17.66 -5.02 1.70
C LEU A 111 16.99 -6.17 0.93
N LEU A 112 17.13 -6.20 -0.40
CA LEU A 112 16.60 -7.30 -1.21
C LEU A 112 17.29 -8.63 -0.91
N ALA A 113 18.61 -8.62 -0.68
CA ALA A 113 19.36 -9.79 -0.27
C ALA A 113 18.85 -10.32 1.08
N ALA A 114 18.61 -9.43 2.05
CA ALA A 114 18.03 -9.82 3.34
C ALA A 114 16.66 -10.49 3.20
N LEU A 115 15.80 -10.03 2.29
CA LEU A 115 14.50 -10.67 2.02
C LEU A 115 14.66 -12.10 1.47
N ALA A 116 15.72 -12.36 0.69
CA ALA A 116 16.01 -13.66 0.11
C ALA A 116 16.68 -14.66 1.08
N CYS A 117 17.14 -14.20 2.25
CA CYS A 117 17.88 -15.04 3.22
C CYS A 117 17.00 -15.99 4.06
N HIS A 118 15.67 -16.01 3.87
CA HIS A 118 14.73 -16.92 4.54
C HIS A 118 15.06 -17.17 6.02
N ASP A 119 15.33 -18.43 6.41
CA ASP A 119 15.50 -18.87 7.79
C ASP A 119 16.90 -18.58 8.38
N ASP A 120 17.85 -18.06 7.59
CA ASP A 120 19.18 -17.69 8.09
C ASP A 120 19.17 -16.30 8.69
N THR A 121 18.73 -16.23 9.96
CA THR A 121 18.63 -14.98 10.72
C THR A 121 19.95 -14.19 10.80
N GLY A 122 21.10 -14.87 10.78
CA GLY A 122 22.41 -14.21 10.84
C GLY A 122 22.75 -13.48 9.54
N GLU A 123 22.50 -14.12 8.39
CA GLU A 123 22.69 -13.45 7.10
C GLU A 123 21.63 -12.37 6.85
N VAL A 124 20.39 -12.55 7.34
CA VAL A 124 19.37 -11.48 7.35
C VAL A 124 19.92 -10.23 8.07
N ASP A 125 20.37 -10.38 9.32
CA ASP A 125 20.84 -9.24 10.11
C ASP A 125 22.08 -8.58 9.48
N LYS A 126 23.02 -9.38 8.98
CA LYS A 126 24.22 -8.87 8.29
C LYS A 126 23.88 -8.03 7.06
N HIS A 127 23.00 -8.51 6.19
CA HIS A 127 22.56 -7.76 5.02
C HIS A 127 21.81 -6.49 5.40
N ARG A 128 20.94 -6.57 6.41
CA ARG A 128 20.20 -5.41 6.90
C ARG A 128 21.11 -4.36 7.53
N ASN A 129 22.04 -4.75 8.39
CA ASN A 129 23.03 -3.84 8.96
C ASN A 129 23.86 -3.16 7.87
N THR A 130 24.30 -3.92 6.85
CA THR A 130 25.00 -3.35 5.69
C THR A 130 24.17 -2.29 4.96
N ALA A 131 22.86 -2.53 4.80
CA ALA A 131 21.96 -1.55 4.21
C ALA A 131 21.82 -0.30 5.08
N LEU A 132 21.55 -0.49 6.38
CA LEU A 132 21.32 0.58 7.35
C LEU A 132 22.54 1.50 7.49
N GLU A 133 23.75 0.94 7.50
CA GLU A 133 25.00 1.72 7.55
C GLU A 133 25.24 2.55 6.28
N ALA A 134 24.69 2.12 5.14
CA ALA A 134 24.87 2.78 3.85
C ALA A 134 23.69 3.71 3.47
N ILE A 135 22.61 3.73 4.25
CA ILE A 135 21.50 4.66 4.06
C ILE A 135 21.95 6.08 4.43
N THR A 136 21.64 7.03 3.57
CA THR A 136 21.80 8.46 3.85
C THR A 136 20.44 9.07 4.16
N ASP A 137 20.37 9.80 5.27
CA ASP A 137 19.16 10.49 5.67
C ASP A 137 18.67 11.43 4.58
N THR A 138 17.36 11.39 4.33
CA THR A 138 16.68 12.27 3.39
C THR A 138 15.63 13.05 4.15
N GLY A 139 15.93 14.32 4.43
CA GLY A 139 15.02 15.25 5.07
C GLY A 139 13.96 15.78 4.12
N GLY A 140 12.95 16.43 4.68
CA GLY A 140 11.83 16.93 3.91
C GLY A 140 10.77 17.58 4.78
N GLN A 141 9.58 17.70 4.21
CA GLN A 141 8.40 18.22 4.89
C GLN A 141 7.15 17.57 4.32
N TRP A 142 6.15 17.41 5.18
CA TRP A 142 4.82 16.96 4.80
C TRP A 142 3.78 17.90 5.41
N ASN A 143 2.50 17.59 5.22
CA ASN A 143 1.39 18.38 5.78
C ASN A 143 1.57 18.79 7.26
N GLY A 144 2.15 17.90 8.06
CA GLY A 144 2.29 18.06 9.51
C GLY A 144 3.58 18.71 9.99
N GLY A 145 4.52 19.06 9.08
CA GLY A 145 5.78 19.71 9.44
C GLY A 145 7.00 19.14 8.72
N ALA A 146 8.17 19.63 9.11
CA ALA A 146 9.47 19.19 8.60
C ALA A 146 9.98 17.95 9.35
N PHE A 147 10.85 17.18 8.69
CA PHE A 147 11.59 16.06 9.24
C PHE A 147 13.00 16.02 8.66
N ASP A 148 13.96 15.51 9.43
CA ASP A 148 15.37 15.39 9.04
C ASP A 148 15.66 14.06 8.33
N TRP A 149 14.88 13.04 8.66
CA TRP A 149 14.89 11.73 8.02
C TRP A 149 13.50 11.12 8.07
N ALA A 150 13.22 10.22 7.13
CA ALA A 150 12.03 9.39 7.12
C ALA A 150 12.38 7.96 6.67
N SER A 151 11.72 6.96 7.24
CA SER A 151 11.81 5.56 6.84
C SER A 151 10.47 4.89 7.01
N ASP A 152 10.16 3.87 6.21
CA ASP A 152 9.02 3.01 6.48
C ASP A 152 9.22 2.28 7.82
N SER A 153 8.15 2.17 8.63
CA SER A 153 8.17 1.48 9.92
C SER A 153 8.25 -0.05 9.79
N ASP A 154 7.96 -0.61 8.62
CA ASP A 154 8.35 -1.97 8.27
C ASP A 154 9.82 -1.96 7.87
N SER A 155 10.66 -2.52 8.74
CA SER A 155 12.09 -2.35 8.61
C SER A 155 12.67 -3.08 7.38
N ARG A 156 11.89 -3.96 6.73
CA ARG A 156 12.26 -4.63 5.46
C ARG A 156 12.43 -3.65 4.29
N LEU A 157 11.83 -2.45 4.37
CA LEU A 157 11.85 -1.45 3.31
C LEU A 157 12.89 -0.35 3.52
N GLY A 158 13.05 0.13 4.76
CA GLY A 158 13.84 1.34 5.01
C GLY A 158 13.21 2.60 4.35
N PRO A 159 14.00 3.56 3.87
CA PRO A 159 13.50 4.78 3.20
C PRO A 159 13.10 4.50 1.75
N VAL A 160 12.16 3.58 1.55
CA VAL A 160 11.62 3.17 0.25
C VAL A 160 10.11 3.39 0.23
N LEU A 161 9.63 4.03 -0.83
CA LEU A 161 8.22 4.10 -1.17
C LEU A 161 7.85 2.97 -2.13
N GLU A 162 6.85 2.18 -1.76
CA GLU A 162 6.24 1.21 -2.66
C GLU A 162 5.09 1.83 -3.46
N LEU A 163 5.04 1.55 -4.75
CA LEU A 163 3.99 2.07 -5.64
C LEU A 163 3.73 1.17 -6.86
N VAL A 164 2.61 1.43 -7.52
CA VAL A 164 2.29 0.90 -8.85
C VAL A 164 2.26 2.03 -9.85
N THR A 165 3.04 1.92 -10.93
CA THR A 165 2.89 2.77 -12.11
C THR A 165 3.15 1.96 -13.37
N GLY A 166 2.41 2.25 -14.45
CA GLY A 166 2.48 1.46 -15.69
C GLY A 166 2.19 -0.04 -15.53
N GLY A 167 1.43 -0.44 -14.50
CA GLY A 167 1.13 -1.84 -14.19
C GLY A 167 2.31 -2.64 -13.60
N VAL A 168 3.34 -1.94 -13.09
CA VAL A 168 4.54 -2.53 -12.47
C VAL A 168 4.60 -2.13 -11.00
N TYR A 169 4.94 -3.11 -10.15
CA TYR A 169 5.29 -2.89 -8.74
C TYR A 169 6.71 -2.34 -8.62
N ILE A 170 6.85 -1.17 -7.99
CA ILE A 170 8.08 -0.40 -7.93
C ILE A 170 8.49 -0.15 -6.48
N TRP A 171 9.80 -0.26 -6.22
CA TRP A 171 10.46 0.34 -5.06
C TRP A 171 11.11 1.65 -5.47
N LEU A 172 10.74 2.74 -4.81
CA LEU A 172 11.25 4.08 -5.06
C LEU A 172 11.90 4.65 -3.79
N PRO A 173 13.24 4.64 -3.69
CA PRO A 173 13.97 5.28 -2.60
C PRO A 173 13.56 6.74 -2.38
N PHE A 174 13.43 7.18 -1.13
CA PHE A 174 13.03 8.56 -0.80
C PHE A 174 13.99 9.61 -1.37
N SER A 175 15.29 9.31 -1.42
CA SER A 175 16.32 10.16 -2.02
C SER A 175 16.12 10.44 -3.51
N GLN A 176 15.24 9.68 -4.18
CA GLN A 176 14.90 9.84 -5.58
C GLN A 176 13.60 10.62 -5.81
N ILE A 177 12.89 10.96 -4.74
CA ILE A 177 11.62 11.67 -4.77
C ILE A 177 11.88 13.14 -4.54
N ARG A 178 11.28 14.00 -5.35
CA ARG A 178 11.22 15.45 -5.10
C ARG A 178 9.93 15.82 -4.37
N SER A 179 8.80 15.34 -4.88
CA SER A 179 7.50 15.60 -4.26
C SER A 179 6.48 14.48 -4.51
N LEU A 180 5.51 14.41 -3.61
CA LEU A 180 4.34 13.54 -3.65
C LEU A 180 3.10 14.41 -3.44
N GLU A 181 2.10 14.24 -4.29
CA GLU A 181 0.76 14.82 -4.13
C GLU A 181 -0.28 13.71 -4.18
N SER A 182 -1.04 13.53 -3.11
CA SER A 182 -1.96 12.42 -2.95
C SER A 182 -3.27 12.90 -2.31
N PRO A 183 -4.42 12.84 -2.98
CA PRO A 183 -5.68 13.30 -2.37
C PRO A 183 -6.06 12.41 -1.18
N GLN A 184 -6.88 12.96 -0.27
CA GLN A 184 -7.44 12.18 0.83
C GLN A 184 -8.26 10.98 0.30
N PRO A 185 -8.25 9.82 0.99
CA PRO A 185 -9.02 8.65 0.58
C PRO A 185 -10.50 8.97 0.42
N ALA A 186 -11.09 8.60 -0.72
CA ALA A 186 -12.50 8.86 -1.03
C ALA A 186 -13.32 7.57 -1.16
N ARG A 187 -12.66 6.44 -1.45
CA ARG A 187 -13.27 5.12 -1.64
C ARG A 187 -12.63 4.11 -0.70
N LEU A 188 -13.34 3.01 -0.46
CA LEU A 188 -12.85 1.96 0.42
C LEU A 188 -11.57 1.31 -0.12
N THR A 189 -11.44 1.21 -1.45
CA THR A 189 -10.24 0.69 -2.12
C THR A 189 -9.03 1.61 -2.03
N ASP A 190 -9.21 2.91 -1.72
CA ASP A 190 -8.09 3.83 -1.50
C ASP A 190 -7.35 3.50 -0.18
N LEU A 191 -7.95 2.71 0.71
CA LEU A 191 -7.27 2.12 1.89
C LEU A 191 -6.22 1.08 1.53
N LEU A 192 -6.23 0.58 0.29
CA LEU A 192 -5.25 -0.36 -0.24
C LEU A 192 -4.35 0.33 -1.27
N TRP A 193 -4.96 1.05 -2.20
CA TRP A 193 -4.29 1.69 -3.34
C TRP A 193 -4.70 3.16 -3.46
N LYS A 194 -3.93 4.04 -2.82
CA LYS A 194 -4.20 5.48 -2.82
C LYS A 194 -3.52 6.16 -4.01
N PRO A 195 -4.23 6.95 -4.84
CA PRO A 195 -3.62 7.62 -5.98
C PRO A 195 -2.59 8.65 -5.53
N VAL A 196 -1.52 8.81 -6.31
CA VAL A 196 -0.46 9.80 -6.07
C VAL A 196 0.11 10.31 -7.38
N ASN A 197 0.48 11.59 -7.42
CA ASN A 197 1.38 12.15 -8.42
C ASN A 197 2.76 12.29 -7.79
N ILE A 198 3.78 11.83 -8.50
CA ILE A 198 5.16 11.79 -8.03
C ILE A 198 6.00 12.64 -8.96
N THR A 199 6.80 13.53 -8.39
CA THR A 199 7.88 14.21 -9.12
C THR A 199 9.19 13.63 -8.63
N LEU A 200 10.02 13.14 -9.54
CA LEU A 200 11.34 12.60 -9.25
C LEU A 200 12.40 13.72 -9.18
N VAL A 201 13.56 13.41 -8.61
CA VAL A 201 14.68 14.36 -8.52
C VAL A 201 15.20 14.81 -9.89
N ASN A 202 15.07 13.98 -10.94
CA ASN A 202 15.43 14.32 -12.32
C ASN A 202 14.37 15.19 -13.04
N GLY A 203 13.22 15.46 -12.40
CA GLY A 203 12.13 16.26 -12.94
C GLY A 203 11.01 15.46 -13.63
N ASP A 204 11.16 14.14 -13.80
CA ASP A 204 10.11 13.31 -14.38
C ASP A 204 8.90 13.21 -13.44
N THR A 205 7.70 13.19 -14.03
CA THR A 205 6.44 13.12 -13.29
C THR A 205 5.66 11.85 -13.65
N HIS A 206 5.16 11.16 -12.63
CA HIS A 206 4.40 9.91 -12.79
C HIS A 206 3.08 9.95 -12.01
N GLY A 207 2.00 9.53 -12.67
CA GLY A 207 0.79 9.09 -11.97
C GLY A 207 0.99 7.65 -11.47
N ALA A 208 0.66 7.40 -10.21
CA ALA A 208 0.85 6.11 -9.57
C ALA A 208 -0.20 5.82 -8.49
N TRP A 209 -0.11 4.63 -7.90
CA TRP A 209 -0.89 4.21 -6.73
C TRP A 209 0.03 3.73 -5.62
N LEU A 210 -0.08 4.32 -4.44
CA LEU A 210 0.60 3.91 -3.23
C LEU A 210 -0.06 2.69 -2.62
N PHE A 211 0.74 1.78 -2.06
CA PHE A 211 0.20 0.77 -1.17
C PHE A 211 0.10 1.34 0.24
N THR A 212 -1.12 1.58 0.71
CA THR A 212 -1.38 2.20 2.02
C THR A 212 -1.58 1.20 3.15
N ARG A 213 -1.52 -0.10 2.82
CA ARG A 213 -1.57 -1.22 3.76
C ARG A 213 -0.36 -2.13 3.58
N TYR A 214 0.21 -2.60 4.68
CA TYR A 214 1.34 -3.54 4.63
C TYR A 214 0.97 -4.90 4.02
N SER A 215 1.93 -5.53 3.34
CA SER A 215 1.76 -6.85 2.74
C SER A 215 1.48 -7.93 3.78
N GLY A 216 0.42 -8.72 3.60
CA GLY A 216 -0.03 -9.77 4.53
C GLY A 216 -1.16 -9.33 5.47
N SER A 217 -1.50 -8.04 5.51
CA SER A 217 -2.56 -7.50 6.37
C SER A 217 -3.95 -8.04 6.04
N GLU A 218 -4.16 -8.55 4.83
CA GLU A 218 -5.40 -9.22 4.42
C GLU A 218 -5.74 -10.45 5.26
N SER A 219 -4.74 -11.06 5.92
CA SER A 219 -4.93 -12.21 6.82
C SER A 219 -5.09 -11.80 8.29
N ALA A 220 -4.96 -10.50 8.61
CA ALA A 220 -4.98 -9.98 9.97
C ALA A 220 -6.42 -9.69 10.47
N SER A 221 -6.55 -8.95 11.58
CA SER A 221 -7.85 -8.50 12.12
C SER A 221 -8.54 -7.48 11.20
N ASP A 222 -9.85 -7.30 11.36
CA ASP A 222 -10.60 -6.30 10.58
C ASP A 222 -10.06 -4.87 10.77
N ALA A 223 -9.56 -4.53 11.96
CA ALA A 223 -8.95 -3.22 12.21
C ALA A 223 -7.72 -2.97 11.33
N LEU A 224 -6.83 -3.96 11.23
CA LEU A 224 -5.64 -3.90 10.37
C LEU A 224 -6.01 -3.98 8.89
N ARG A 225 -6.98 -4.82 8.50
CA ARG A 225 -7.48 -4.86 7.12
C ARG A 225 -8.07 -3.53 6.67
N LEU A 226 -8.73 -2.80 7.57
CA LEU A 226 -9.34 -1.49 7.32
C LEU A 226 -8.40 -0.32 7.54
N CYS A 227 -7.09 -0.57 7.76
CA CYS A 227 -6.10 0.48 8.00
C CYS A 227 -6.47 1.41 9.17
N ARG A 228 -7.21 0.90 10.16
CA ARG A 228 -7.57 1.65 11.37
C ARG A 228 -6.45 1.65 12.41
N GLU A 229 -5.57 0.66 12.30
CA GLU A 229 -4.46 0.42 13.20
C GLU A 229 -3.23 0.04 12.38
N THR A 230 -2.08 0.16 13.04
CA THR A 230 -0.82 -0.43 12.61
C THR A 230 -0.31 -1.28 13.77
N ALA A 231 0.12 -2.50 13.48
CA ALA A 231 0.68 -3.41 14.45
C ALA A 231 2.07 -3.84 13.99
N TRP A 232 3.03 -3.85 14.92
CA TRP A 232 4.40 -4.27 14.69
C TRP A 232 4.66 -5.58 15.41
N GLN A 233 5.43 -6.43 14.76
CA GLN A 233 5.87 -7.71 15.29
C GLN A 233 7.33 -7.94 14.93
N ASP A 234 8.05 -8.63 15.81
CA ASP A 234 9.41 -9.04 15.54
C ASP A 234 9.43 -9.98 14.32
N GLY A 235 10.44 -9.79 13.47
CA GLY A 235 10.75 -10.66 12.34
C GLY A 235 11.93 -11.58 12.64
N PRO A 236 12.48 -12.24 11.60
CA PRO A 236 13.71 -13.01 11.74
C PRO A 236 14.91 -12.13 12.10
N GLY A 237 15.75 -12.62 13.02
CA GLY A 237 16.92 -11.88 13.50
C GLY A 237 16.58 -10.75 14.48
N GLU A 238 17.58 -9.94 14.81
CA GLU A 238 17.46 -8.82 15.76
C GLU A 238 17.07 -7.51 15.07
N THR A 239 17.25 -7.41 13.75
CA THR A 239 17.10 -6.16 12.99
C THR A 239 15.76 -6.04 12.25
N THR A 240 14.95 -7.09 12.24
CA THR A 240 13.71 -7.15 11.46
C THR A 240 12.49 -6.86 12.31
N VAL A 241 11.70 -5.89 11.89
CA VAL A 241 10.36 -5.59 12.39
C VAL A 241 9.43 -5.62 11.20
N ARG A 242 8.35 -6.40 11.30
CA ARG A 242 7.31 -6.48 10.27
C ARG A 242 6.10 -5.72 10.76
N ALA A 243 5.53 -4.91 9.89
CA ALA A 243 4.31 -4.18 10.20
C ALA A 243 3.10 -4.78 9.47
N LEU A 244 1.93 -4.67 10.08
CA LEU A 244 0.62 -5.02 9.53
C LEU A 244 -0.32 -3.83 9.72
N GLY A 245 -1.33 -3.73 8.87
CA GLY A 245 -2.29 -2.64 8.88
C GLY A 245 -1.84 -1.44 8.07
N GLN A 246 -2.21 -0.24 8.51
CA GLN A 246 -1.89 1.00 7.80
C GLN A 246 -0.38 1.22 7.70
N LYS A 247 0.09 1.64 6.52
CA LYS A 247 1.48 2.07 6.36
C LYS A 247 1.78 3.34 7.13
N VAL A 248 2.88 3.31 7.87
CA VAL A 248 3.39 4.41 8.68
C VAL A 248 4.86 4.62 8.35
N TRP A 249 5.24 5.87 8.12
CA TRP A 249 6.64 6.26 8.10
C TRP A 249 7.05 6.80 9.46
N LEU A 250 8.16 6.31 9.97
CA LEU A 250 8.86 6.89 11.11
C LEU A 250 9.65 8.10 10.61
N THR A 251 9.67 9.19 11.37
CA THR A 251 10.50 10.35 11.05
C THR A 251 11.19 10.89 12.30
N SER A 252 12.13 11.82 12.12
CA SER A 252 12.74 12.52 13.25
C SER A 252 11.72 13.28 14.10
N HIS A 253 10.55 13.64 13.57
CA HIS A 253 9.57 14.54 14.19
C HIS A 253 8.15 13.94 14.17
N GLY A 254 8.04 12.66 14.55
CA GLY A 254 6.78 11.94 14.70
C GLY A 254 6.41 11.10 13.48
N ASP A 255 5.32 10.35 13.61
CA ASP A 255 4.94 9.36 12.61
C ASP A 255 4.04 9.96 11.53
N ILE A 256 4.22 9.51 10.29
CA ILE A 256 3.39 9.89 9.14
C ILE A 256 2.56 8.69 8.72
N SER A 257 1.26 8.76 8.98
CA SER A 257 0.26 7.83 8.42
C SER A 257 0.07 8.09 6.93
N LEU A 258 0.24 7.07 6.09
CA LEU A 258 0.23 7.26 4.63
C LEU A 258 -1.15 7.66 4.08
N LEU A 259 -2.24 7.34 4.79
CA LEU A 259 -3.57 7.81 4.43
C LEU A 259 -3.74 9.31 4.68
N ASP A 260 -3.08 9.88 5.68
CA ASP A 260 -3.17 11.31 6.03
C ASP A 260 -2.26 12.18 5.18
N MET A 261 -1.19 11.62 4.61
CA MET A 261 -0.25 12.33 3.74
C MET A 261 -0.94 12.83 2.46
N ALA A 262 -0.99 14.15 2.29
CA ALA A 262 -1.59 14.80 1.12
C ALA A 262 -0.53 15.44 0.23
N HIS A 263 0.48 16.03 0.86
CA HIS A 263 1.65 16.57 0.21
C HIS A 263 2.89 16.18 1.02
N CYS A 264 3.95 15.80 0.33
CA CYS A 264 5.27 15.56 0.91
C CYS A 264 6.35 15.99 -0.08
N THR A 265 7.39 16.66 0.39
CA THR A 265 8.57 17.03 -0.40
C THR A 265 9.82 16.60 0.32
N PHE A 266 10.82 16.17 -0.44
CA PHE A 266 12.14 15.82 0.09
C PHE A 266 13.16 16.87 -0.36
N HIS A 267 14.13 17.13 0.50
CA HIS A 267 15.24 18.02 0.17
C HIS A 267 16.11 17.37 -0.90
N ALA A 268 16.62 18.18 -1.84
CA ALA A 268 17.65 17.71 -2.73
C ALA A 268 18.86 17.30 -1.89
N GLN A 269 19.41 16.11 -2.12
CA GLN A 269 20.73 15.80 -1.58
C GLN A 269 21.70 16.79 -2.23
N GLU A 270 22.29 17.68 -1.42
CA GLU A 270 23.44 18.44 -1.85
C GLU A 270 24.51 17.41 -2.18
N ASN A 271 24.84 17.25 -3.46
CA ASN A 271 26.08 16.60 -3.84
C ASN A 271 27.17 17.49 -3.25
N ASP A 272 27.71 17.11 -2.09
CA ASP A 272 29.00 17.60 -1.65
C ASP A 272 30.02 17.15 -2.70
N GLY A 273 30.14 17.99 -3.73
CA GLY A 273 31.19 17.91 -4.71
C GLY A 273 32.49 18.26 -4.01
N ALA A 274 33.26 17.23 -3.68
CA ALA A 274 34.69 17.32 -3.39
C ALA A 274 35.41 16.17 -4.10
#